data_AF-A0AA51R542-F1
#
_entry.id   AF-A0AA51R542-F1
#
_cell.length_a   1.000
_cell.length_b   1.000
_cell.length_c   1.000
_cell.angle_alpha   90.00
_cell.angle_beta   90.00
_cell.angle_gamma   90.00
#
_symmetry.space_group_name_H-M   'P 1'
#
loop_
_entity.id
_entity.type
_entity.pdbx_description
1 polymer ?
#
loop_
_entity_poly.entity_id
_entity_poly.type
_entity_poly.pdbx_seq_one_letter_code
_entity_poly.pdbx_strand_id
1 'polypeptide(L)' 'MNHPKYAIMLGDNLQSDIEPAQKLGLAGIWLNKSLTLSDTGIKSDNEISKLKELLDLL' A
#
# COMPACT_ATOMS: atom_id res chain seq x y z
N MET A 1 -10.91 15.31 13.22
CA MET A 1 -11.51 14.88 11.93
C MET A 1 -10.59 13.84 11.33
N ASN A 2 -10.98 12.57 11.30
CA ASN A 2 -10.19 11.51 10.67
C ASN A 2 -10.87 11.16 9.34
N HIS A 3 -10.47 11.84 8.26
CA HIS A 3 -10.95 11.51 6.92
C HIS A 3 -9.98 10.48 6.30
N PRO A 4 -10.46 9.39 5.68
CA PRO A 4 -9.61 8.32 5.12
C PRO A 4 -8.46 8.84 4.23
N LYS A 5 -8.70 9.88 3.43
CA LYS A 5 -7.67 10.58 2.64
C LYS A 5 -6.44 11.12 3.39
N TYR A 6 -6.45 11.16 4.73
CA TYR A 6 -5.31 11.58 5.55
C TYR A 6 -4.55 10.40 6.19
N ALA A 7 -4.91 9.16 5.84
CA ALA A 7 -4.24 7.97 6.32
C ALA A 7 -3.82 7.08 5.15
N ILE A 8 -2.74 6.34 5.36
CA ILE A 8 -2.16 5.42 4.38
C ILE A 8 -2.09 4.04 5.04
N MET A 9 -2.50 3.02 4.29
CA MET A 9 -2.24 1.63 4.64
C MET A 9 -0.91 1.21 4.01
N LEU A 10 0.04 0.80 4.85
CA LEU A 10 1.24 0.13 4.42
C LEU A 10 1.15 -1.34 4.84
N GLY A 11 1.19 -2.25 3.88
CA GLY A 11 1.13 -3.69 4.13
C GLY A 11 1.94 -4.48 3.11
N ASP A 12 2.30 -5.71 3.45
CA ASP A 12 3.04 -6.61 2.57
C ASP A 12 2.13 -7.55 1.77
N ASN A 13 0.82 -7.58 2.07
CA ASN A 13 -0.14 -8.41 1.38
C ASN A 13 -1.18 -7.58 0.61
N LEU A 14 -1.22 -7.77 -0.72
CA LEU A 14 -2.16 -7.07 -1.60
C LEU A 14 -3.64 -7.33 -1.24
N GLN A 15 -3.98 -8.55 -0.81
CA GLN A 15 -5.35 -8.99 -0.61
C GLN A 15 -5.88 -8.69 0.80
N SER A 16 -5.05 -8.81 1.84
CA SER A 16 -5.48 -8.53 3.21
C SER A 16 -5.29 -7.08 3.64
N ASP A 17 -4.32 -6.38 3.04
CA ASP A 17 -3.95 -5.03 3.48
C ASP A 17 -4.40 -3.97 2.47
N ILE A 18 -3.96 -4.12 1.22
CA ILE A 18 -4.08 -3.07 0.20
C ILE A 18 -5.50 -2.96 -0.33
N GLU A 19 -6.06 -4.05 -0.85
CA GLU A 19 -7.40 -4.06 -1.41
C GLU A 19 -8.48 -3.60 -0.39
N PRO A 20 -8.51 -4.10 0.86
CA PRO A 20 -9.49 -3.65 1.84
C PRO A 20 -9.31 -2.18 2.22
N ALA A 21 -8.08 -1.69 2.35
CA ALA A 21 -7.81 -0.29 2.68
C ALA A 21 -8.27 0.66 1.56
N GLN A 22 -7.98 0.32 0.30
CA GLN A 22 -8.42 1.10 -0.85
C GLN A 22 -9.96 1.09 -0.99
N LYS A 23 -10.63 -0.03 -0.68
CA LYS A 23 -12.11 -0.08 -0.62
C LYS A 23 -12.70 0.85 0.45
N LEU A 24 -11.93 1.19 1.49
CA LEU A 24 -12.30 2.16 2.53
C LEU A 24 -11.86 3.60 2.21
N GLY A 25 -11.23 3.82 1.04
CA GLY A 25 -10.76 5.13 0.59
C GLY A 25 -9.44 5.58 1.19
N LEU A 26 -8.64 4.66 1.74
CA LEU A 26 -7.25 4.89 2.13
C LEU A 26 -6.34 4.71 0.92
N ALA A 27 -5.23 5.46 0.85
CA ALA A 27 -4.16 5.10 -0.07
C ALA A 27 -3.44 3.83 0.42
N GLY A 28 -3.15 2.91 -0.48
CA GLY A 28 -2.47 1.64 -0.20
C GLY A 28 -1.06 1.61 -0.79
N ILE A 29 -0.05 1.43 0.07
CA ILE A 29 1.34 1.24 -0.33
C ILE A 29 1.73 -0.22 -0.07
N TRP A 30 2.15 -0.91 -1.11
CA TRP A 30 2.60 -2.30 -1.01
C TRP A 30 4.09 -2.37 -0.66
N LEU A 31 4.42 -3.07 0.42
CA LEU A 31 5.79 -3.38 0.82
C LEU A 31 6.25 -4.69 0.18
N ASN A 32 6.80 -4.60 -1.02
CA ASN A 32 7.29 -5.74 -1.79
C ASN A 32 8.80 -5.94 -1.59
N LYS A 33 9.20 -6.41 -0.41
CA LYS A 33 10.63 -6.59 -0.06
C LYS A 33 11.38 -7.53 -1.01
N SER A 34 10.68 -8.50 -1.59
CA SER A 34 11.25 -9.54 -2.43
C SER A 34 11.18 -9.22 -3.93
N LEU A 35 10.60 -8.07 -4.31
CA LEU A 35 10.36 -7.69 -5.70
C LEU A 35 9.57 -8.77 -6.46
N THR A 36 8.62 -9.40 -5.78
CA THR A 36 7.76 -10.43 -6.36
C THR A 36 6.80 -9.78 -7.36
N LEU A 37 6.61 -10.40 -8.52
CA LEU A 37 5.57 -9.94 -9.45
C LEU A 37 4.18 -10.22 -8.86
N SER A 38 3.29 -9.22 -8.89
CA SER A 38 1.89 -9.41 -8.49
C SER A 38 1.17 -10.31 -9.49
N ASP A 39 0.54 -11.37 -8.99
CA ASP A 39 -0.34 -12.28 -9.73
C ASP A 39 -1.83 -12.10 -9.38
N THR A 40 -2.13 -11.21 -8.44
CA THR A 40 -3.48 -11.01 -7.88
C THR A 40 -4.39 -10.11 -8.72
N GLY A 41 -3.82 -9.33 -9.65
CA GLY A 41 -4.54 -8.27 -10.38
C GLY A 41 -4.88 -7.04 -9.54
N ILE A 42 -4.55 -7.03 -8.25
CA ILE A 42 -4.72 -5.88 -7.34
C ILE A 42 -3.59 -4.88 -7.59
N LYS A 43 -3.93 -3.59 -7.65
CA LYS A 43 -2.98 -2.48 -7.84
C LYS A 43 -2.92 -1.60 -6.60
N SER A 44 -1.75 -1.52 -5.97
CA SER A 44 -1.47 -0.50 -4.97
C SER A 44 -1.31 0.88 -5.62
N ASP A 45 -1.42 1.93 -4.81
CA ASP A 45 -1.16 3.31 -5.25
C ASP A 45 0.34 3.56 -5.43
N ASN A 46 1.16 2.95 -4.56
CA ASN A 46 2.61 2.88 -4.69
C ASN A 46 3.13 1.50 -4.25
N GLU A 47 4.37 1.20 -4.62
CA GLU A 47 5.11 0.02 -4.20
C GLU A 47 6.49 0.47 -3.69
N ILE A 48 6.92 -0.11 -2.58
CA ILE A 48 8.26 0.12 -2.02
C ILE A 48 8.91 -1.22 -1.67
N SER A 49 10.24 -1.29 -1.74
CA SER A 49 10.99 -2.48 -1.32
C SER A 49 11.50 -2.38 0.12
N LYS A 50 11.64 -1.16 0.64
CA LYS A 50 12.17 -0.83 1.96
C LYS A 50 11.39 0.31 2.58
N LEU A 51 11.19 0.24 3.90
CA LEU A 51 10.43 1.25 4.64
C LEU A 51 11.01 2.67 4.52
N LYS A 52 12.33 2.80 4.36
CA LYS A 52 12.99 4.10 4.21
C LYS A 52 12.47 4.89 2.99
N GLU A 53 12.03 4.21 1.94
CA GLU A 53 11.50 4.84 0.72
C GLU A 53 10.21 5.63 0.99
N LEU A 54 9.50 5.37 2.11
CA LEU A 54 8.35 6.20 2.52
C LEU A 54 8.72 7.66 2.77
N LEU A 55 9.96 7.93 3.20
CA LEU A 55 10.42 9.29 3.47
C LEU A 55 10.52 10.13 2.19
N ASP A 56 10.64 9.47 1.03
CA ASP A 56 10.69 10.13 -0.28
C ASP A 56 9.29 10.28 -0.90
N LEU A 57 8.29 9.54 -0.38
CA LEU A 57 6.89 9.55 -0.84
C LEU A 57 5.97 10.50 -0.05
N LEU A 58 6.37 10.92 1.15
CA LEU A 58 5.58 11.74 2.09
C LEU A 58 6.23 13.09 2.36
#